data_AF-A0A9E5N785-F1
#
_entry.id   AF-A0A9E5N785-F1
#
_cell.length_a   1.000
_cell.length_b   1.000
_cell.length_c   1.000
_cell.angle_alpha   90.00
_cell.angle_beta   90.00
_cell.angle_gamma   90.00
#
_symmetry.space_group_name_H-M   'P 1'
#
loop_
_entity.id
_entity.type
_entity.pdbx_description
1 polymer ?
#
loop_
_entity_poly.entity_id
_entity_poly.type
_entity_poly.pdbx_seq_one_letter_code
_entity_poly.pdbx_strand_id
1 'polypeptide(L)'
;MSDRQSQPSESFDIPPAWEKTLRSISEQEGLCLVIGPVDAGKSTFCLLAADYGLQARRKPALLDTDPGQSDIGPPAALGLALVEKPLYRFEEAVPAALHFIGATSPVGHLL
;
A
#
# COMPACT_ATOMS: atom_id res chain seq x y z
N MET A 1 11.76 13.32 -23.60
CA MET A 1 11.90 14.06 -22.33
C MET A 1 11.12 13.29 -21.30
N SER A 2 11.80 12.58 -20.39
CA SER A 2 11.14 11.79 -19.35
C SER A 2 10.82 12.75 -18.21
N ASP A 3 9.55 13.04 -17.99
CA ASP A 3 9.12 13.76 -16.79
C ASP A 3 9.58 12.95 -15.57
N ARG A 4 10.54 13.48 -14.82
CA ARG A 4 10.79 13.01 -13.46
C ARG A 4 9.61 13.48 -12.64
N GLN A 5 8.57 12.66 -12.54
CA GLN A 5 7.62 12.80 -11.45
C GLN A 5 8.41 12.71 -10.15
N SER A 6 8.18 13.68 -9.27
CA SER A 6 8.71 13.70 -7.91
C SER A 6 8.37 12.37 -7.23
N GLN A 7 9.24 11.90 -6.34
CA GLN A 7 9.05 10.61 -5.67
C GLN A 7 8.30 10.81 -4.34
N PRO A 8 7.40 9.88 -3.95
CA PRO A 8 6.79 9.89 -2.63
C PRO A 8 7.83 9.97 -1.51
N SER A 9 8.95 9.23 -1.63
CA SER A 9 10.01 9.26 -0.63
C SER A 9 10.67 10.64 -0.42
N GLU A 10 10.59 11.54 -1.40
CA GLU A 10 11.10 12.92 -1.27
C GLU A 10 10.11 13.86 -0.57
N SER A 11 8.87 13.42 -0.40
CA SER A 11 7.74 14.25 0.08
C SER A 11 7.35 13.94 1.53
N PHE A 12 7.86 12.84 2.10
CA PHE A 12 7.60 12.43 3.47
C PHE A 12 8.86 12.56 4.33
N ASP A 13 8.70 12.96 5.60
CA ASP A 13 9.75 12.81 6.60
C ASP A 13 9.78 11.35 7.08
N ILE A 14 10.78 10.58 6.62
CA ILE A 14 10.85 9.13 6.84
C ILE A 14 11.69 8.86 8.08
N PRO A 15 11.13 8.23 9.14
CA PRO A 15 11.91 7.82 10.30
C PRO A 15 13.04 6.85 9.89
N PRO A 16 14.27 6.97 10.43
CA PRO A 16 15.38 6.09 10.05
C PRO A 16 15.09 4.59 10.21
N ALA A 17 14.27 4.23 11.21
CA ALA A 17 13.83 2.85 11.42
C ALA A 17 12.94 2.33 10.27
N TRP A 18 12.13 3.19 9.66
CA TRP A 18 11.32 2.85 8.49
C TRP A 18 12.20 2.69 7.28
N GLU A 19 13.12 3.61 7.00
CA GLU A 19 13.99 3.52 5.82
C GLU A 19 14.75 2.19 5.75
N LYS A 20 15.34 1.76 6.88
CA LYS A 20 16.02 0.45 6.94
C LYS A 20 15.10 -0.71 6.59
N THR A 21 13.87 -0.67 7.09
CA THR A 21 12.87 -1.73 6.88
C THR A 21 12.35 -1.72 5.44
N LEU A 22 12.08 -0.54 4.88
CA LEU A 22 11.63 -0.34 3.51
C LEU A 22 12.65 -0.90 2.50
N ARG A 23 13.95 -0.63 2.70
CA ARG A 23 15.03 -1.21 1.88
C ARG A 23 15.07 -2.74 1.98
N SER A 24 14.99 -3.28 3.19
CA SER A 24 15.05 -4.73 3.38
C SER A 24 13.86 -5.45 2.71
N ILE A 25 12.67 -4.86 2.74
CA ILE A 25 11.47 -5.44 2.13
C ILE A 25 11.55 -5.33 0.60
N SER A 26 12.04 -4.22 0.04
CA SER A 26 12.09 -4.03 -1.41
C SER A 26 13.10 -4.94 -2.12
N GLU A 27 14.08 -5.47 -1.39
CA GLU A 27 15.05 -6.44 -1.90
C GLU A 27 14.52 -7.89 -1.90
N GLN A 28 13.45 -8.16 -1.15
CA GLN A 28 12.87 -9.48 -0.99
C GLN A 28 11.63 -9.68 -1.86
N GLU A 29 11.37 -10.92 -2.25
CA GLU A 29 10.11 -11.31 -2.88
C GLU A 29 9.22 -11.97 -1.82
N GLY A 30 7.95 -11.56 -1.74
CA GLY A 30 7.00 -12.15 -0.80
C GLY A 30 5.85 -11.23 -0.43
N LEU A 31 5.09 -11.68 0.57
CA LEU A 31 3.97 -10.94 1.16
C LEU A 31 4.44 -10.27 2.45
N CYS A 32 4.27 -8.94 2.53
CA CYS A 32 4.47 -8.18 3.75
C CYS A 32 3.12 -7.73 4.30
N LEU A 33 2.81 -8.11 5.54
CA LEU A 33 1.61 -7.67 6.25
C LEU A 33 1.99 -6.57 7.25
N VAL A 34 1.39 -5.39 7.10
CA VAL A 34 1.63 -4.23 7.97
C VAL A 34 0.50 -4.11 8.98
N ILE A 35 0.81 -4.29 10.27
CA ILE A 35 -0.17 -4.30 11.37
C ILE A 35 0.19 -3.21 12.38
N GLY A 36 -0.83 -2.53 12.91
CA GLY A 36 -0.68 -1.53 13.96
C GLY A 36 -2.01 -0.84 14.26
N PRO A 37 -2.05 0.04 15.27
CA PRO A 37 -3.26 0.77 15.62
C PRO A 37 -3.70 1.71 14.49
N VAL A 38 -4.94 2.21 14.58
CA VAL A 38 -5.46 3.28 13.71
C VAL A 38 -4.52 4.49 13.77
N ASP A 39 -4.34 5.19 12.65
CA ASP A 39 -3.47 6.37 12.52
C ASP A 39 -1.98 6.19 12.86
N ALA A 40 -1.47 4.95 12.91
CA ALA A 40 -0.04 4.68 13.09
C ALA A 40 0.84 4.94 11.85
N GLY A 41 0.28 5.43 10.74
CA GLY A 41 0.99 5.65 9.48
C GLY A 41 1.18 4.40 8.60
N LYS A 42 0.38 3.34 8.81
CA LYS A 42 0.45 2.08 8.05
C LYS A 42 0.28 2.29 6.54
N SER A 43 -0.74 3.05 6.14
CA SER A 43 -0.99 3.35 4.72
C SER A 43 0.20 4.10 4.12
N THR A 44 0.71 5.13 4.79
CA THR A 44 1.93 5.84 4.35
C THR A 44 3.12 4.89 4.20
N PHE A 45 3.34 3.99 5.16
CA PHE A 45 4.40 3.00 5.08
C PHE A 45 4.24 2.08 3.86
N CYS A 46 3.02 1.60 3.58
CA CYS A 46 2.73 0.78 2.40
C CYS A 46 3.00 1.52 1.07
N LEU A 47 2.63 2.80 0.97
CA LEU A 47 2.95 3.62 -0.21
C LEU A 47 4.47 3.76 -0.41
N LEU A 48 5.20 4.04 0.67
CA LEU A 48 6.66 4.10 0.63
C LEU A 48 7.28 2.75 0.29
N ALA A 49 6.75 1.64 0.80
CA ALA A 49 7.27 0.30 0.48
C ALA A 49 7.08 -0.03 -1.00
N ALA A 50 5.93 0.33 -1.58
CA ALA A 50 5.69 0.20 -3.01
C ALA A 50 6.64 1.08 -3.84
N ASP A 51 6.88 2.33 -3.43
CA ASP A 51 7.84 3.22 -4.08
C ASP A 51 9.27 2.66 -4.04
N TYR A 52 9.74 2.16 -2.89
CA TYR A 52 11.04 1.49 -2.78
C TYR A 52 11.13 0.24 -3.66
N GLY A 53 10.03 -0.53 -3.79
CA GLY A 53 9.94 -1.65 -4.72
C GLY A 53 10.08 -1.22 -6.18
N LEU A 54 9.44 -0.12 -6.59
CA LEU A 54 9.58 0.46 -7.92
C LEU A 54 11.02 0.91 -8.19
N GLN A 55 11.64 1.60 -7.24
CA GLN A 55 13.03 2.05 -7.34
C GLN A 55 14.01 0.87 -7.48
N ALA A 56 13.70 -0.26 -6.83
CA ALA A 56 14.43 -1.53 -6.97
C ALA A 56 14.09 -2.29 -8.27
N ARG A 57 13.35 -1.68 -9.21
CA ARG A 57 12.87 -2.27 -10.48
C ARG A 57 12.05 -3.56 -10.29
N ARG A 58 11.31 -3.65 -9.19
CA ARG A 58 10.35 -4.73 -8.91
C ARG A 58 8.94 -4.34 -9.37
N LYS A 59 7.99 -5.25 -9.15
CA LYS A 59 6.56 -5.08 -9.47
C LYS A 59 5.73 -5.18 -8.19
N PRO A 60 5.69 -4.12 -7.36
CA PRO A 60 4.95 -4.15 -6.11
C PRO A 60 3.45 -4.18 -6.38
N ALA A 61 2.72 -4.77 -5.43
CA ALA A 61 1.26 -4.75 -5.40
C ALA A 61 0.80 -4.32 -4.01
N LEU A 62 -0.28 -3.54 -3.96
CA LEU A 62 -0.93 -3.14 -2.72
C LEU A 62 -2.24 -3.91 -2.58
N LEU A 63 -2.46 -4.48 -1.40
CA LEU A 63 -3.71 -5.12 -1.03
C LEU A 63 -4.33 -4.32 0.12
N ASP A 64 -5.41 -3.61 -0.20
CA ASP A 64 -6.27 -2.95 0.77
C ASP A 64 -7.21 -3.97 1.40
N THR A 65 -7.05 -4.16 2.71
CA THR A 65 -7.81 -5.13 3.50
C THR A 65 -8.66 -4.50 4.59
N ASP A 66 -8.91 -3.18 4.54
CA ASP A 66 -9.78 -2.51 5.49
C ASP A 66 -11.17 -2.27 4.85
N PRO A 67 -12.12 -3.20 5.00
CA PRO A 67 -13.44 -3.06 4.38
C PRO A 67 -14.26 -1.89 4.95
N GLY A 68 -13.88 -1.34 6.11
CA GLY A 68 -14.54 -0.20 6.74
C GLY A 68 -14.03 1.15 6.24
N GLN A 69 -12.79 1.19 5.74
CA GLN A 69 -12.12 2.39 5.23
C GLN A 69 -11.36 2.06 3.95
N SER A 70 -12.01 1.37 3.00
CA SER A 70 -11.34 0.98 1.77
C SER A 70 -11.06 2.22 0.92
N ASP A 71 -9.80 2.33 0.48
CA ASP A 71 -9.29 3.41 -0.36
C ASP A 71 -9.13 2.96 -1.82
N ILE A 72 -8.84 1.67 -2.06
CA ILE A 72 -8.65 1.11 -3.41
C ILE A 72 -10.00 0.67 -4.01
N GLY A 73 -10.85 0.08 -3.19
CA GLY A 73 -12.14 -0.48 -3.59
C GLY A 73 -13.33 0.32 -3.08
N PRO A 74 -14.56 -0.03 -3.50
CA PRO A 74 -15.74 0.45 -2.82
C PRO A 74 -15.81 -0.11 -1.39
N PRO A 75 -16.63 0.48 -0.50
CA PRO A 75 -16.86 -0.06 0.84
C PRO A 75 -17.23 -1.56 0.82
N ALA A 76 -16.78 -2.31 1.84
CA ALA A 76 -16.96 -3.75 1.96
C ALA A 76 -16.29 -4.62 0.88
N ALA A 77 -15.27 -4.09 0.18
CA ALA A 77 -14.44 -4.87 -0.74
C ALA A 77 -12.96 -4.89 -0.28
N LEU A 78 -12.27 -5.97 -0.65
CA LEU A 78 -10.81 -6.00 -0.71
C LEU A 78 -10.36 -5.47 -2.06
N GLY A 79 -9.35 -4.60 -2.08
CA GLY A 79 -8.79 -4.02 -3.29
C GLY A 79 -7.35 -4.43 -3.53
N LEU A 80 -7.06 -5.05 -4.67
CA LEU A 80 -5.69 -5.31 -5.12
C LEU A 80 -5.34 -4.31 -6.23
N ALA A 81 -4.22 -3.61 -6.09
CA ALA A 81 -3.67 -2.75 -7.13
C ALA A 81 -2.24 -3.16 -7.49
N LEU A 82 -1.93 -3.21 -8.78
CA LEU A 82 -0.56 -3.34 -9.27
C LEU A 82 0.04 -1.94 -9.37
N VAL A 83 1.18 -1.72 -8.74
CA VAL A 83 1.80 -0.40 -8.68
C VAL A 83 2.83 -0.30 -9.80
N GLU A 84 2.52 0.49 -10.82
CA GLU A 84 3.38 0.71 -12.00
C GLU A 84 4.14 2.05 -11.95
N LYS A 85 3.65 2.99 -11.15
CA LYS A 85 4.21 4.32 -10.94
C LYS A 85 4.06 4.72 -9.47
N PRO A 86 4.86 5.66 -8.97
CA PRO A 86 4.74 6.11 -7.59
C PRO A 86 3.35 6.68 -7.28
N LEU A 87 2.84 6.40 -6.09
CA LEU A 87 1.54 6.83 -5.60
C LEU A 87 1.73 7.67 -4.32
N TYR A 88 0.96 8.75 -4.20
CA TYR A 88 0.96 9.59 -2.99
C TYR A 88 -0.20 9.28 -2.05
N ARG A 89 -1.22 8.62 -2.59
CA ARG A 89 -2.49 8.31 -1.94
C ARG A 89 -3.00 6.96 -2.47
N PHE A 90 -3.71 6.21 -1.64
CA PHE A 90 -4.22 4.88 -2.04
C PHE A 90 -5.30 5.00 -3.12
N GLU A 91 -6.06 6.08 -3.11
CA GLU A 91 -7.14 6.39 -4.06
C GLU A 91 -6.62 6.67 -5.48
N GLU A 92 -5.30 6.90 -5.62
CA GLU A 92 -4.64 7.02 -6.92
C GLU A 92 -4.38 5.65 -7.56
N ALA A 93 -4.49 4.56 -6.79
CA ALA A 93 -4.27 3.21 -7.27
C ALA A 93 -5.44 2.76 -8.15
N VAL A 94 -5.11 2.14 -9.29
CA VAL A 94 -6.11 1.52 -10.16
C VAL A 94 -6.29 0.06 -9.73
N PRO A 95 -7.51 -0.37 -9.35
CA PRO A 95 -7.73 -1.75 -8.95
C PRO A 95 -7.48 -2.72 -10.11
N ALA A 96 -6.63 -3.71 -9.85
CA ALA A 96 -6.41 -4.86 -10.72
C ALA A 96 -7.39 -6.00 -10.40
N ALA A 97 -7.81 -6.12 -9.13
CA ALA A 97 -8.85 -7.05 -8.72
C ALA A 97 -9.62 -6.50 -7.51
N LEU A 98 -10.89 -6.89 -7.40
CA LEU A 98 -11.77 -6.57 -6.28
C LEU A 98 -12.45 -7.84 -5.79
N HIS A 99 -12.59 -7.97 -4.48
CA HIS A 99 -13.38 -9.04 -3.87
C HIS A 99 -14.37 -8.45 -2.87
N PHE A 100 -15.67 -8.60 -3.14
CA PHE A 100 -16.71 -8.08 -2.26
C PHE A 100 -16.94 -9.03 -1.07
N ILE A 101 -16.67 -8.55 0.13
CA ILE A 101 -16.91 -9.27 1.39
C ILE A 101 -18.38 -9.14 1.81
N GLY A 102 -19.02 -8.00 1.53
CA GLY A 102 -20.41 -7.75 1.90
C GLY A 102 -20.62 -7.27 3.35
N ALA A 103 -19.53 -7.05 4.09
CA ALA A 103 -19.54 -6.43 5.41
C ALA A 103 -18.41 -5.38 5.51
N THR A 104 -18.69 -4.26 6.16
CA THR A 104 -17.71 -3.18 6.42
C THR A 104 -16.95 -3.37 7.73
N SER A 105 -17.22 -4.45 8.46
CA SER A 105 -16.51 -4.81 9.68
C SER A 105 -16.28 -6.32 9.73
N PRO A 106 -15.10 -6.79 10.16
CA PRO A 106 -14.87 -8.21 10.41
C PRO A 106 -15.68 -8.77 11.60
N VAL A 107 -16.23 -7.89 12.46
CA VAL A 107 -16.97 -8.30 13.66
C VAL A 107 -18.24 -9.06 13.26
N GLY A 108 -18.38 -10.31 13.70
CA GLY A 108 -19.50 -11.19 13.36
C GLY A 108 -19.30 -12.07 12.12
N HIS A 109 -18.15 -11.94 11.44
CA HIS A 109 -17.76 -12.72 10.27
C HIS A 109 -16.35 -13.34 10.41
N LEU A 110 -15.92 -13.56 11.65
CA LEU A 110 -14.74 -14.37 11.96
C LEU A 110 -15.17 -15.84 11.85
N LEU A 111 -14.59 -16.54 10.88
CA LEU A 111 -14.74 -17.96 10.54
C LEU A 111 -15.34 -18.85 11.65
#